data_AF-X1HVH0-F1
#
_entry.id   AF-X1HVH0-F1
#
_cell.length_a   1.000
_cell.length_b   1.000
_cell.length_c   1.000
_cell.angle_alpha   90.00
_cell.angle_beta   90.00
_cell.angle_gamma   90.00
#
_symmetry.space_group_name_H-M   'P 1'
#
loop_
_entity.id
_entity.type
_entity.pdbx_description
1 polymer ?
#
loop_
_entity_poly.entity_id
_entity_poly.type
_entity_poly.pdbx_seq_one_letter_code
_entity_poly.pdbx_strand_id
1 'polypeptide(L)'
;MLPGSAIFTNGYEAISPTSTLAIEWGVTLNFNEDGGKLDYVVFGEAPDANDGDPPDSYDSPKPPAPQPPYLRAWFDDNLPMPYNKLWEDFRKYPDTNKTWNLSAKWECYSANLTNITISWDIGGFTGCEYNSVVLWRYDPFDMEWKFAADMLVSNNYIYTPRWFNEQWLKDQFQIIAGIKDKDTTPPVTTCALDGEKEGDVYISSVTVTLNATDDMSGVNYTMYCVDRGEWYQYV
;
A
#
# COMPACT_ATOMS: atom_id res chain seq x y z
N MET A 1 37.93 -53.05 31.07
CA MET A 1 37.18 -54.33 31.03
C MET A 1 36.02 -54.17 31.99
N LEU A 2 34.72 -54.23 31.69
CA LEU A 2 33.78 -54.38 30.55
C LEU A 2 32.41 -53.86 31.11
N PRO A 3 31.28 -53.78 30.37
CA PRO A 3 30.96 -53.48 28.95
C PRO A 3 30.17 -52.13 28.86
N GLY A 4 29.89 -51.46 27.74
CA GLY A 4 29.51 -51.90 26.41
C GLY A 4 27.97 -51.98 26.29
N SER A 5 27.28 -50.87 26.04
CA SER A 5 25.89 -50.88 25.55
C SER A 5 25.70 -49.82 24.46
N ALA A 6 25.67 -50.29 23.21
CA ALA A 6 25.20 -49.53 22.06
C ALA A 6 23.71 -49.81 21.88
N ILE A 7 22.89 -48.76 21.84
CA ILE A 7 21.51 -48.84 21.37
C ILE A 7 21.51 -48.32 19.93
N PHE A 8 21.24 -49.20 18.98
CA PHE A 8 20.83 -48.82 17.63
C PHE A 8 19.31 -48.73 17.63
N THR A 9 18.76 -47.57 17.32
CA THR A 9 17.35 -47.42 16.93
C THR A 9 17.27 -46.87 15.53
N ASN A 10 16.48 -47.56 14.73
CA ASN A 10 16.21 -47.32 13.31
C ASN A 10 15.91 -45.86 13.00
N GLY A 11 16.43 -45.43 11.85
CA GLY A 11 16.12 -44.15 11.25
C GLY A 11 14.61 -43.97 11.06
N TYR A 12 14.17 -42.79 11.45
CA TYR A 12 13.44 -41.89 10.57
C TYR A 12 14.04 -40.52 10.89
N GLU A 13 14.87 -39.98 10.00
CA GLU A 13 15.02 -38.54 9.97
C GLU A 13 13.61 -38.02 9.65
N ALA A 14 12.96 -37.42 10.65
CA ALA A 14 11.83 -36.57 10.37
C ALA A 14 12.39 -35.42 9.54
N ILE A 15 12.28 -35.54 8.22
CA ILE A 15 12.24 -34.38 7.35
C ILE A 15 10.99 -33.64 7.80
N SER A 16 11.16 -32.74 8.77
CA SER A 16 10.22 -31.65 8.95
C SER A 16 10.14 -31.00 7.58
N PRO A 17 8.95 -30.88 6.94
CA PRO A 17 8.84 -29.95 5.85
C PRO A 17 9.00 -28.58 6.51
N THR A 18 10.22 -28.07 6.58
CA THR A 18 10.41 -26.62 6.57
C THR A 18 9.87 -26.21 5.21
N SER A 19 8.56 -25.98 5.10
CA SER A 19 8.03 -25.16 4.03
C SER A 19 8.71 -23.82 4.24
N THR A 20 9.79 -23.59 3.49
CA THR A 20 10.41 -22.28 3.43
C THR A 20 9.36 -21.37 2.81
N LEU A 21 8.77 -20.51 3.64
CA LEU A 21 7.84 -19.48 3.19
C LEU A 21 8.48 -18.72 2.03
N ALA A 22 7.77 -18.64 0.90
CA ALA A 22 8.26 -18.02 -0.31
C ALA A 22 7.84 -16.55 -0.32
N ILE A 23 8.38 -15.75 0.59
CA ILE A 23 8.10 -14.32 0.63
C ILE A 23 8.73 -13.65 -0.61
N GLU A 24 7.91 -12.98 -1.41
CA GLU A 24 8.36 -12.23 -2.60
C GLU A 24 8.98 -10.90 -2.16
N TRP A 25 8.28 -10.18 -1.28
CA TRP A 25 8.78 -8.96 -0.65
C TRP A 25 8.12 -8.77 0.72
N GLY A 26 8.77 -8.01 1.60
CA GLY A 26 8.27 -7.78 2.95
C GLY A 26 8.93 -6.59 3.64
N VAL A 27 8.11 -5.81 4.33
CA VAL A 27 8.52 -4.57 5.01
C VAL A 27 8.17 -4.66 6.49
N THR A 28 9.17 -4.42 7.33
CA THR A 28 8.97 -4.26 8.78
C THR A 28 8.67 -2.79 9.09
N LEU A 29 7.52 -2.55 9.74
CA LEU A 29 7.17 -1.26 10.33
C LEU A 29 7.57 -1.27 11.80
N ASN A 30 8.55 -0.45 12.15
CA ASN A 30 9.00 -0.24 13.52
C ASN A 30 8.27 0.95 14.12
N PHE A 31 7.58 0.72 15.23
CA PHE A 31 6.91 1.73 16.02
C PHE A 31 7.78 2.07 17.23
N ASN A 32 8.14 3.34 17.38
CA ASN A 32 8.91 3.84 18.51
C ASN A 32 8.24 5.05 19.14
N GLU A 33 8.08 4.99 20.46
CA GLU A 33 7.60 6.09 21.28
C GLU A 33 8.78 6.77 22.00
N ASP A 34 8.72 8.09 22.20
CA ASP A 34 9.87 8.88 22.71
C ASP A 34 10.37 8.43 24.11
N GLY A 35 9.52 7.79 24.92
CA GLY A 35 9.84 7.15 26.19
C GLY A 35 10.48 5.75 26.08
N GLY A 36 10.73 5.26 24.88
CA GLY A 36 11.47 4.03 24.59
C GLY A 36 10.63 2.76 24.47
N LYS A 37 9.29 2.88 24.39
CA LYS A 37 8.42 1.73 24.10
C LYS A 37 8.40 1.45 22.61
N LEU A 38 8.59 0.18 22.28
CA LEU A 38 8.73 -0.32 20.91
C LEU A 38 7.68 -1.38 20.61
N ASP A 39 7.26 -1.44 19.36
CA ASP A 39 6.58 -2.60 18.77
C ASP A 39 6.89 -2.64 17.27
N TYR A 40 6.57 -3.75 16.62
CA TYR A 40 6.69 -3.86 15.16
C TYR A 40 5.56 -4.70 14.57
N VAL A 41 5.38 -4.53 13.26
CA VAL A 41 4.57 -5.42 12.42
C VAL A 41 5.26 -5.61 11.07
N VAL A 42 4.97 -6.70 10.38
CA VAL A 42 5.49 -7.01 9.05
C VAL A 42 4.32 -7.18 8.08
N PHE A 43 4.46 -6.60 6.88
CA PHE A 43 3.54 -6.87 5.78
C PHE A 43 4.31 -7.08 4.49
N GLY A 44 3.68 -7.72 3.53
CA GLY A 44 4.28 -7.97 2.23
C GLY A 44 3.42 -8.90 1.41
N GLU A 45 4.03 -9.55 0.43
CA GLU A 45 3.33 -10.56 -0.36
C GLU A 45 4.13 -11.84 -0.53
N ALA A 46 3.39 -12.93 -0.67
CA ALA A 46 3.90 -14.26 -0.97
C ALA A 46 2.99 -14.95 -2.01
N PRO A 47 3.51 -15.80 -2.91
CA PRO A 47 2.72 -16.43 -3.98
C PRO A 47 1.58 -17.34 -3.50
N ASP A 48 1.70 -17.89 -2.29
CA ASP A 48 0.79 -18.86 -1.67
C ASP A 48 0.08 -18.32 -0.41
N ALA A 49 0.19 -17.02 -0.13
CA ALA A 49 -0.64 -16.35 0.86
C ALA A 49 -2.07 -16.11 0.36
N ASN A 50 -2.98 -15.85 1.30
CA ASN A 50 -4.36 -15.46 1.10
C ASN A 50 -4.51 -13.95 1.32
N ASP A 51 -5.52 -13.37 0.67
CA ASP A 51 -5.90 -11.98 0.91
C ASP A 51 -6.94 -11.89 2.03
N GLY A 52 -6.56 -12.38 3.21
CA GLY A 52 -7.44 -12.49 4.38
C GLY A 52 -8.04 -13.88 4.56
N ASP A 53 -9.33 -13.97 4.86
CA ASP A 53 -9.95 -15.24 5.25
C ASP A 53 -9.86 -16.30 4.13
N PRO A 54 -9.40 -17.53 4.42
CA PRO A 54 -9.01 -18.05 5.73
C PRO A 54 -7.55 -17.70 6.11
N PRO A 55 -7.24 -17.62 7.42
CA PRO A 55 -5.87 -17.41 7.86
C PRO A 55 -4.93 -18.52 7.36
N ASP A 56 -3.69 -18.17 7.05
CA ASP A 56 -2.70 -19.12 6.53
C ASP A 56 -1.35 -19.06 7.26
N SER A 57 -0.30 -19.67 6.67
CA SER A 57 1.04 -19.75 7.26
C SER A 57 1.82 -18.43 7.28
N TYR A 58 1.30 -17.39 6.62
CA TYR A 58 1.86 -16.05 6.58
C TYR A 58 1.16 -15.08 7.53
N ASP A 59 0.06 -15.50 8.15
CA ASP A 59 -0.61 -14.78 9.22
C ASP A 59 -0.06 -15.20 10.58
N SER A 60 0.66 -14.29 11.23
CA SER A 60 1.14 -14.56 12.59
C SER A 60 0.29 -13.81 13.63
N PRO A 61 -0.49 -14.52 14.47
CA PRO A 61 -1.38 -13.90 15.44
C PRO A 61 -0.58 -13.20 16.53
N LYS A 62 -0.99 -11.96 16.85
CA LYS A 62 -0.28 -11.14 17.82
C LYS A 62 -0.55 -11.65 19.24
N PRO A 63 0.48 -11.83 20.09
CA PRO A 63 0.31 -12.29 21.46
C PRO A 63 -0.64 -11.41 22.31
N PRO A 64 -1.14 -11.89 23.46
CA PRO A 64 -1.90 -11.08 24.41
C PRO A 64 -1.20 -9.77 24.79
N ALA A 65 -1.96 -8.73 25.15
CA ALA A 65 -1.37 -7.43 25.47
C ALA A 65 -0.50 -7.49 26.72
N PRO A 66 0.67 -6.81 26.72
CA PRO A 66 1.46 -6.65 27.92
C PRO A 66 0.75 -5.72 28.92
N GLN A 67 1.28 -5.63 30.14
CA GLN A 67 0.82 -4.63 31.11
C GLN A 67 1.29 -3.23 30.69
N PRO A 68 0.47 -2.18 30.87
CA PRO A 68 0.89 -0.81 30.60
C PRO A 68 2.12 -0.38 31.44
N PRO A 69 2.94 0.59 30.97
CA PRO A 69 2.82 1.25 29.68
C PRO A 69 3.38 0.41 28.52
N TYR A 70 2.67 0.41 27.39
CA TYR A 70 3.10 -0.24 26.16
C TYR A 70 2.67 0.53 24.91
N LEU A 71 3.49 0.41 23.88
CA LEU A 71 3.11 0.69 22.50
C LEU A 71 2.73 -0.64 21.85
N ARG A 72 1.65 -0.66 21.08
CA ARG A 72 1.22 -1.86 20.36
C ARG A 72 0.65 -1.53 18.99
N ALA A 73 1.16 -2.18 17.95
CA ALA A 73 0.67 -2.10 16.58
C ALA A 73 0.23 -3.48 16.06
N TRP A 74 -0.75 -3.55 15.16
CA TRP A 74 -1.21 -4.81 14.57
C TRP A 74 -1.95 -4.57 13.25
N PHE A 75 -1.93 -5.54 12.36
CA PHE A 75 -2.84 -5.62 11.22
C PHE A 75 -4.16 -6.29 11.63
N ASP A 76 -5.25 -5.89 10.98
CA ASP A 76 -6.61 -6.35 11.23
C ASP A 76 -7.30 -6.65 9.89
N ASP A 77 -7.48 -7.94 9.59
CA ASP A 77 -8.12 -8.38 8.36
C ASP A 77 -9.51 -9.00 8.61
N ASN A 78 -10.16 -8.59 9.71
CA ASN A 78 -11.44 -9.13 10.18
C ASN A 78 -11.47 -10.66 10.36
N LEU A 79 -10.30 -11.27 10.53
CA LEU A 79 -10.16 -12.70 10.79
C LEU A 79 -10.67 -13.06 12.20
N PRO A 80 -11.16 -14.30 12.40
CA PRO A 80 -11.56 -14.76 13.73
C PRO A 80 -10.35 -14.93 14.66
N MET A 81 -10.61 -15.05 15.97
CA MET A 81 -9.57 -15.43 16.93
C MET A 81 -8.90 -16.76 16.53
N PRO A 82 -7.56 -16.90 16.66
CA PRO A 82 -6.61 -15.94 17.25
C PRO A 82 -6.04 -14.88 16.28
N TYR A 83 -6.43 -14.89 15.01
CA TYR A 83 -5.87 -14.07 13.93
C TYR A 83 -6.49 -12.67 13.81
N ASN A 84 -7.40 -12.31 14.70
CA ASN A 84 -8.07 -11.00 14.73
C ASN A 84 -7.12 -9.82 15.02
N LYS A 85 -5.85 -10.09 15.33
CA LYS A 85 -4.76 -9.11 15.37
C LYS A 85 -3.48 -9.81 14.92
N LEU A 86 -2.80 -9.27 13.93
CA LEU A 86 -1.59 -9.88 13.37
C LEU A 86 -0.36 -9.00 13.61
N TRP A 87 0.79 -9.62 13.87
CA TRP A 87 2.08 -8.92 13.78
C TRP A 87 2.81 -9.19 12.46
N GLU A 88 2.32 -10.14 11.65
CA GLU A 88 2.76 -10.44 10.29
C GLU A 88 1.50 -10.77 9.49
N ASP A 89 1.31 -10.09 8.36
CA ASP A 89 0.17 -10.23 7.43
C ASP A 89 0.72 -10.10 6.00
N PHE A 90 0.85 -11.24 5.31
CA PHE A 90 1.21 -11.26 3.89
C PHE A 90 0.00 -11.58 3.04
N ARG A 91 -0.02 -10.96 1.86
CA ARG A 91 -1.09 -11.10 0.88
C ARG A 91 -0.63 -11.85 -0.35
N LYS A 92 -1.58 -12.29 -1.15
CA LYS A 92 -1.29 -13.10 -2.33
C LYS A 92 -0.56 -12.29 -3.40
N TYR A 93 0.61 -12.76 -3.79
CA TYR A 93 1.35 -12.29 -4.96
C TYR A 93 1.02 -13.13 -6.22
N PRO A 94 0.96 -12.55 -7.43
CA PRO A 94 0.89 -11.12 -7.73
C PRO A 94 -0.55 -10.58 -7.76
N ASP A 95 -0.70 -9.25 -7.70
CA ASP A 95 -1.95 -8.51 -7.87
C ASP A 95 -1.69 -7.06 -8.37
N THR A 96 -2.76 -6.30 -8.58
CA THR A 96 -2.71 -4.92 -9.08
C THR A 96 -2.87 -3.87 -7.98
N ASN A 97 -3.43 -4.28 -6.83
CA ASN A 97 -3.64 -3.42 -5.68
C ASN A 97 -3.83 -4.22 -4.38
N LYS A 98 -3.42 -3.66 -3.24
CA LYS A 98 -3.64 -4.26 -1.91
C LYS A 98 -3.94 -3.23 -0.81
N THR A 99 -4.81 -3.68 0.09
CA THR A 99 -5.43 -3.08 1.30
C THR A 99 -4.96 -3.46 2.71
N TRP A 100 -3.80 -3.10 3.27
CA TRP A 100 -3.55 -3.47 4.68
C TRP A 100 -4.17 -2.47 5.67
N ASN A 101 -5.03 -2.96 6.58
CA ASN A 101 -5.58 -2.16 7.67
C ASN A 101 -4.69 -2.32 8.91
N LEU A 102 -4.08 -1.22 9.33
CA LEU A 102 -3.12 -1.17 10.43
C LEU A 102 -3.71 -0.37 11.60
N SER A 103 -3.42 -0.80 12.82
CA SER A 103 -3.78 -0.07 14.03
C SER A 103 -2.58 0.07 14.95
N ALA A 104 -2.50 1.18 15.67
CA ALA A 104 -1.53 1.40 16.74
C ALA A 104 -2.19 1.98 17.98
N LYS A 105 -1.71 1.60 19.15
CA LYS A 105 -2.21 2.07 20.44
C LYS A 105 -1.06 2.33 21.39
N TRP A 106 -0.99 3.56 21.89
CA TRP A 106 -0.23 3.91 23.09
C TRP A 106 -1.12 3.72 24.30
N GLU A 107 -0.73 2.84 25.21
CA GLU A 107 -1.45 2.61 26.47
C GLU A 107 -0.51 2.93 27.63
N CYS A 108 -0.89 3.89 28.48
CA CYS A 108 -0.14 4.22 29.68
C CYS A 108 -1.04 4.73 30.80
N TYR A 109 -0.51 4.78 32.03
CA TYR A 109 -1.25 5.16 33.24
C TYR A 109 -1.45 6.67 33.42
N SER A 110 -0.79 7.50 32.62
CA SER A 110 -0.88 8.96 32.68
C SER A 110 -1.18 9.52 31.30
N ALA A 111 -1.86 10.67 31.19
CA ALA A 111 -2.18 11.30 29.90
C ALA A 111 -0.96 11.97 29.22
N ASN A 112 0.25 11.45 29.45
CA ASN A 112 1.46 12.01 28.84
C ASN A 112 1.47 11.65 27.35
N LEU A 113 1.12 12.65 26.53
CA LEU A 113 1.31 12.57 25.10
C LEU A 113 2.81 12.46 24.78
N THR A 114 3.07 11.71 23.73
CA THR A 114 4.41 11.37 23.26
C THR A 114 4.34 11.20 21.75
N ASN A 115 5.42 11.44 21.03
CA ASN A 115 5.41 11.16 19.61
C ASN A 115 5.66 9.67 19.38
N ILE A 116 4.93 9.13 18.41
CA ILE A 116 5.18 7.82 17.85
C ILE A 116 5.77 8.03 16.47
N THR A 117 6.92 7.41 16.24
CA THR A 117 7.54 7.29 14.93
C THR A 117 7.23 5.91 14.38
N ILE A 118 6.59 5.85 13.21
CA ILE A 118 6.54 4.66 12.36
C ILE A 118 7.72 4.77 11.41
N SER A 119 8.57 3.76 11.33
CA SER A 119 9.74 3.77 10.45
C SER A 119 9.89 2.44 9.72
N TRP A 120 10.44 2.48 8.51
CA TRP A 120 10.64 1.33 7.65
C TRP A 120 11.88 1.52 6.77
N ASP A 121 12.39 0.42 6.24
CA ASP A 121 13.43 0.45 5.22
C ASP A 121 12.79 0.35 3.82
N ILE A 122 13.10 1.30 2.95
CA ILE A 122 12.62 1.31 1.56
C ILE A 122 13.14 0.07 0.81
N GLY A 123 14.30 -0.48 1.20
CA GLY A 123 14.84 -1.73 0.65
C GLY A 123 13.91 -2.94 0.81
N GLY A 124 13.00 -2.94 1.78
CA GLY A 124 12.02 -4.01 1.98
C GLY A 124 10.97 -4.12 0.86
N PHE A 125 10.85 -3.09 0.01
CA PHE A 125 10.01 -3.14 -1.20
C PHE A 125 10.72 -3.75 -2.42
N THR A 126 11.94 -4.28 -2.26
CA THR A 126 12.61 -5.00 -3.36
C THR A 126 11.79 -6.23 -3.75
N GLY A 127 11.34 -6.31 -5.01
CA GLY A 127 10.43 -7.36 -5.50
C GLY A 127 8.95 -6.97 -5.53
N CYS A 128 8.59 -5.83 -4.92
CA CYS A 128 7.24 -5.28 -4.96
C CYS A 128 6.85 -4.89 -6.40
N GLU A 129 5.66 -5.32 -6.84
CA GLU A 129 5.13 -5.00 -8.17
C GLU A 129 4.46 -3.62 -8.26
N TYR A 130 4.19 -3.00 -7.11
CA TYR A 130 3.49 -1.72 -7.03
C TYR A 130 4.44 -0.54 -7.25
N ASN A 131 4.01 0.42 -8.07
CA ASN A 131 4.73 1.69 -8.26
C ASN A 131 4.23 2.82 -7.34
N SER A 132 3.25 2.53 -6.48
CA SER A 132 2.69 3.44 -5.49
C SER A 132 2.35 2.66 -4.21
N VAL A 133 3.00 2.99 -3.09
CA VAL A 133 2.66 2.45 -1.76
C VAL A 133 2.51 3.60 -0.78
N VAL A 134 1.29 3.83 -0.29
CA VAL A 134 0.95 5.02 0.50
C VAL A 134 0.40 4.61 1.86
N LEU A 135 0.98 5.21 2.91
CA LEU A 135 0.44 5.18 4.26
C LEU A 135 -0.57 6.31 4.43
N TRP A 136 -1.77 5.95 4.87
CA TRP A 136 -2.85 6.86 5.24
C TRP A 136 -3.10 6.75 6.74
N ARG A 137 -3.42 7.87 7.39
CA ARG A 137 -3.86 7.91 8.79
C ARG A 137 -5.30 8.42 8.83
N TYR A 138 -6.16 7.72 9.54
CA TYR A 138 -7.53 8.16 9.73
C TYR A 138 -7.61 9.32 10.72
N ASP A 139 -8.34 10.38 10.37
CA ASP A 139 -8.74 11.45 11.28
C ASP A 139 -10.17 11.21 11.77
N PRO A 140 -10.38 10.88 13.05
CA PRO A 140 -11.72 10.62 13.58
C PRO A 140 -12.55 11.88 13.77
N PHE A 141 -11.95 13.09 13.76
CA PHE A 141 -12.69 14.35 13.88
C PHE A 141 -13.26 14.78 12.54
N ASP A 142 -12.48 14.64 11.47
CA ASP A 142 -12.92 14.93 10.10
C ASP A 142 -13.66 13.74 9.47
N MET A 143 -13.53 12.54 10.07
CA MET A 143 -14.01 11.27 9.51
C MET A 143 -13.40 10.95 8.14
N GLU A 144 -12.12 11.28 7.95
CA GLU A 144 -11.42 11.18 6.67
C GLU A 144 -10.03 10.54 6.79
N TRP A 145 -9.61 9.86 5.73
CA TRP A 145 -8.23 9.41 5.56
C TRP A 145 -7.35 10.57 5.12
N LYS A 146 -6.28 10.84 5.88
CA LYS A 146 -5.29 11.87 5.55
C LYS A 146 -3.99 11.21 5.10
N PHE A 147 -3.37 11.76 4.07
CA PHE A 147 -2.06 11.31 3.59
C PHE A 147 -1.04 11.40 4.74
N ALA A 148 -0.36 10.28 5.03
CA ALA A 148 0.69 10.24 6.03
C ALA A 148 2.08 10.22 5.38
N ALA A 149 2.32 9.25 4.48
CA ALA A 149 3.59 9.14 3.77
C ALA A 149 3.47 8.35 2.46
N ASP A 150 4.30 8.71 1.48
CA ASP A 150 4.67 7.82 0.38
C ASP A 150 5.79 6.91 0.86
N MET A 151 5.52 5.61 0.98
CA MET A 151 6.44 4.65 1.59
C MET A 151 7.59 4.25 0.68
N LEU A 152 7.52 4.56 -0.62
CA LEU A 152 8.60 4.35 -1.57
C LEU A 152 9.59 5.53 -1.59
N VAL A 153 9.22 6.68 -1.00
CA VAL A 153 10.02 7.91 -0.99
C VAL A 153 10.52 8.26 0.41
N SER A 154 9.65 8.13 1.42
CA SER A 154 9.97 8.39 2.82
C SER A 154 10.28 7.09 3.54
N ASN A 155 11.00 7.19 4.67
CA ASN A 155 11.34 6.05 5.53
C ASN A 155 10.72 6.14 6.94
N ASN A 156 9.94 7.18 7.21
CA ASN A 156 9.23 7.35 8.47
C ASN A 156 8.00 8.25 8.36
N TYR A 157 7.15 8.16 9.38
CA TYR A 157 6.05 9.06 9.68
C TYR A 157 5.94 9.26 11.19
N ILE A 158 5.93 10.52 11.64
CA ILE A 158 5.82 10.86 13.07
C ILE A 158 4.44 11.44 13.34
N TYR A 159 3.82 10.99 14.43
CA TYR A 159 2.56 11.53 14.89
C TYR A 159 2.43 11.51 16.41
N THR A 160 1.58 12.39 16.93
CA THR A 160 1.16 12.33 18.33
C THR A 160 -0.17 11.57 18.42
N PRO A 161 -0.31 10.58 19.32
CA PRO A 161 -1.58 9.92 19.59
C PRO A 161 -2.64 10.94 20.02
N ARG A 162 -3.88 10.68 19.65
CA ARG A 162 -5.01 11.53 20.03
C ARG A 162 -5.61 11.02 21.34
N TRP A 163 -5.79 11.92 22.31
CA TRP A 163 -6.50 11.66 23.56
C TRP A 163 -7.92 12.21 23.46
N PHE A 164 -8.94 11.36 23.67
CA PHE A 164 -10.34 11.77 23.62
C PHE A 164 -11.16 11.04 24.69
N ASN A 165 -12.01 11.77 25.42
CA ASN A 165 -12.90 11.23 26.47
C ASN A 165 -12.22 10.25 27.45
N GLU A 166 -11.03 10.62 27.92
CA GLU A 166 -10.26 9.84 28.90
C GLU A 166 -9.81 8.45 28.43
N GLN A 167 -9.84 8.19 27.12
CA GLN A 167 -9.34 6.97 26.51
C GLN A 167 -8.33 7.27 25.41
N TRP A 168 -7.27 6.46 25.38
CA TRP A 168 -6.35 6.43 24.25
C TRP A 168 -7.08 5.89 23.03
N LEU A 169 -7.26 6.75 22.02
CA LEU A 169 -7.81 6.31 20.75
C LEU A 169 -6.83 5.31 20.12
N LYS A 170 -7.37 4.22 19.61
CA LYS A 170 -6.67 3.39 18.64
C LYS A 170 -6.45 4.25 17.39
N ASP A 171 -5.21 4.58 17.07
CA ASP A 171 -4.89 5.20 15.80
C ASP A 171 -5.04 4.16 14.69
N GLN A 172 -5.72 4.54 13.62
CA GLN A 172 -5.99 3.68 12.47
C GLN A 172 -5.24 4.19 11.25
N PHE A 173 -4.69 3.23 10.52
CA PHE A 173 -3.88 3.43 9.34
C PHE A 173 -4.34 2.49 8.22
N GLN A 174 -4.09 2.89 6.99
CA GLN A 174 -4.21 2.03 5.82
C GLN A 174 -2.93 2.12 5.00
N ILE A 175 -2.42 0.98 4.58
CA ILE A 175 -1.38 0.90 3.57
C ILE A 175 -2.05 0.49 2.28
N ILE A 176 -2.06 1.39 1.31
CA ILE A 176 -2.66 1.17 0.00
C ILE A 176 -1.52 1.07 -1.00
N ALA A 177 -1.31 -0.14 -1.52
CA ALA A 177 -0.38 -0.41 -2.59
C ALA A 177 -1.14 -0.61 -3.90
N GLY A 178 -0.58 -0.14 -5.02
CA GLY A 178 -1.18 -0.37 -6.33
C GLY A 178 -0.33 0.14 -7.47
N ILE A 179 -0.70 -0.26 -8.68
CA ILE A 179 -0.14 0.26 -9.92
C ILE A 179 -0.91 1.53 -10.28
N LYS A 180 -0.27 2.70 -10.12
CA LYS A 180 -0.75 3.98 -10.63
C LYS A 180 -0.09 4.28 -11.97
N ASP A 181 -0.84 4.08 -13.04
CA ASP A 181 -0.49 4.66 -14.33
C ASP A 181 -0.89 6.13 -14.30
N LYS A 182 0.03 6.99 -13.85
CA LYS A 182 -0.16 8.43 -14.03
C LYS A 182 0.19 8.77 -15.47
N ASP A 183 -0.76 8.62 -16.38
CA ASP A 183 -0.59 9.21 -17.70
C ASP A 183 -0.51 10.74 -17.54
N THR A 184 0.64 11.29 -17.90
CA THR A 184 0.90 12.73 -17.95
C THR A 184 1.17 13.22 -19.36
N THR A 185 1.09 12.32 -20.35
CA THR A 185 1.27 12.66 -21.75
C THR A 185 -0.02 13.32 -22.21
N PRO A 186 0.01 14.58 -22.67
CA PRO A 186 -1.18 15.19 -23.23
C PRO A 186 -1.48 14.63 -24.63
N PRO A 187 -2.75 14.57 -25.04
CA PRO A 187 -3.11 14.21 -26.40
C PRO A 187 -2.55 15.22 -27.41
N VAL A 188 -2.26 14.75 -28.62
CA VAL A 188 -1.82 15.59 -29.75
C VAL A 188 -2.91 15.64 -30.82
N THR A 189 -3.34 16.85 -31.19
CA THR A 189 -4.29 17.07 -32.30
C THR A 189 -3.58 17.61 -33.53
N THR A 190 -3.79 16.97 -34.67
CA THR A 190 -3.33 17.43 -35.99
C THR A 190 -4.52 17.82 -36.86
N CYS A 191 -4.29 18.68 -37.85
CA CYS A 191 -5.31 19.06 -38.83
C CYS A 191 -4.85 18.77 -40.27
N ALA A 192 -5.78 18.27 -41.08
CA ALA A 192 -5.63 18.15 -42.52
C ALA A 192 -6.66 19.06 -43.19
N LEU A 193 -6.22 19.75 -44.23
CA LEU A 193 -7.04 20.68 -45.01
C LEU A 193 -7.14 20.16 -46.45
N ASP A 194 -8.37 20.04 -46.95
CA ASP A 194 -8.64 19.66 -48.33
C ASP A 194 -9.52 20.70 -49.02
N GLY A 195 -9.08 21.21 -50.15
CA GLY A 195 -9.73 22.29 -50.88
C GLY A 195 -8.90 22.80 -52.06
N GLU A 196 -9.55 23.47 -53.00
CA GLU A 196 -8.87 24.00 -54.19
C GLU A 196 -8.06 25.26 -53.83
N LYS A 197 -6.80 25.30 -54.28
CA LYS A 197 -5.89 26.44 -54.08
C LYS A 197 -5.52 27.12 -55.38
N GLU A 198 -5.38 28.44 -55.31
CA GLU A 198 -4.65 29.25 -56.27
C GLU A 198 -3.48 29.91 -55.52
N GLY A 199 -2.26 29.44 -55.79
CA GLY A 199 -1.09 29.79 -54.97
C GLY A 199 -1.25 29.29 -53.52
N ASP A 200 -1.09 30.19 -52.55
CA ASP A 200 -1.20 29.88 -51.12
C ASP A 200 -2.61 30.12 -50.55
N VAL A 201 -3.60 30.42 -51.39
CA VAL A 201 -4.97 30.79 -50.98
C VAL A 201 -5.98 29.74 -51.43
N TYR A 202 -6.89 29.34 -50.55
CA TYR A 202 -8.03 28.51 -50.91
C TYR A 202 -9.12 29.36 -51.58
N ILE A 203 -9.59 28.92 -52.73
CA ILE A 203 -10.58 29.65 -53.55
C ILE A 203 -11.97 29.00 -53.55
N SER A 204 -12.12 27.86 -52.86
CA SER A 204 -13.39 27.17 -52.64
C SER A 204 -13.52 26.70 -51.19
N SER A 205 -14.64 26.06 -50.85
CA SER A 205 -14.86 25.51 -49.52
C SER A 205 -13.76 24.51 -49.13
N VAL A 206 -13.22 24.67 -47.92
CA VAL A 206 -12.18 23.80 -47.37
C VAL A 206 -12.80 22.82 -46.39
N THR A 207 -12.52 21.54 -46.57
CA THR A 207 -12.82 20.50 -45.57
C THR A 207 -11.67 20.44 -44.58
N VAL A 208 -11.99 20.57 -43.29
CA VAL A 208 -11.03 20.43 -42.18
C VAL A 208 -11.28 19.10 -41.50
N THR A 209 -10.24 18.27 -41.40
CA THR A 209 -10.27 17.03 -40.64
C THR A 209 -9.31 17.14 -39.47
N LEU A 210 -9.81 16.92 -38.25
CA LEU A 210 -9.00 16.88 -37.04
C LEU A 210 -8.75 15.42 -36.66
N ASN A 211 -7.50 15.08 -36.38
CA ASN A 211 -7.13 13.77 -35.87
C ASN A 211 -6.36 13.93 -34.57
N ALA A 212 -6.85 13.32 -33.50
CA ALA A 212 -6.24 13.37 -32.19
C ALA A 212 -5.75 11.98 -31.79
N THR A 213 -4.54 11.91 -31.24
CA THR A 213 -3.93 10.68 -30.74
C THR A 213 -3.35 10.89 -29.36
N ASP A 214 -3.43 9.85 -28.54
CA ASP A 214 -2.78 9.75 -27.24
C ASP A 214 -2.34 8.29 -27.05
N ASP A 215 -1.08 8.08 -26.65
CA ASP A 215 -0.46 6.76 -26.64
C ASP A 215 -0.69 5.99 -25.33
N MET A 216 -1.34 6.59 -24.32
CA MET A 216 -1.50 6.01 -22.98
C MET A 216 -2.96 6.01 -22.50
N SER A 217 -3.54 7.17 -22.20
CA SER A 217 -4.91 7.28 -21.66
C SER A 217 -5.99 7.44 -22.75
N GLY A 218 -5.58 7.73 -23.98
CA GLY A 218 -6.49 7.96 -25.09
C GLY A 218 -7.08 9.37 -25.11
N VAL A 219 -7.90 9.67 -26.11
CA VAL A 219 -8.51 10.99 -26.28
C VAL A 219 -9.97 10.95 -25.82
N ASN A 220 -10.35 11.83 -24.89
CA ASN A 220 -11.74 11.94 -24.42
C ASN A 220 -12.64 12.64 -25.46
N TYR A 221 -12.26 13.85 -25.88
CA TYR A 221 -12.95 14.59 -26.93
C TYR A 221 -11.99 15.55 -27.64
N THR A 222 -12.36 15.95 -28.86
CA THR A 222 -11.70 17.04 -29.60
C THR A 222 -12.68 18.20 -29.75
N MET A 223 -12.24 19.42 -29.47
CA MET A 223 -13.06 20.62 -29.69
C MET A 223 -12.49 21.49 -30.82
N TYR A 224 -13.36 22.23 -31.50
CA TYR A 224 -12.99 23.24 -32.48
C TYR A 224 -13.80 24.52 -32.29
N CYS A 225 -13.26 25.65 -32.71
CA CYS A 225 -13.99 26.91 -32.82
C CYS A 225 -13.63 27.59 -34.14
N VAL A 226 -14.58 28.31 -34.71
CA VAL A 226 -14.41 29.07 -35.95
C VAL A 226 -14.49 30.55 -35.62
N ASP A 227 -13.56 31.34 -36.15
CA ASP A 227 -13.51 32.81 -35.98
C ASP A 227 -13.58 33.28 -34.52
N ARG A 228 -12.96 32.50 -33.61
CA ARG A 228 -12.99 32.75 -32.15
C ARG A 228 -14.41 32.78 -31.56
N GLY A 229 -15.36 32.10 -32.19
CA GLY A 229 -16.71 31.91 -31.70
C GLY A 229 -16.80 30.85 -30.60
N GLU A 230 -17.97 30.23 -30.49
CA GLU A 230 -18.19 29.15 -29.52
C GLU A 230 -17.40 27.89 -29.87
N TRP A 231 -17.06 27.11 -28.83
CA TRP A 231 -16.41 25.82 -28.99
C TRP A 231 -17.46 24.74 -29.23
N TYR A 232 -17.23 23.92 -30.26
CA TYR A 232 -18.03 22.77 -30.61
C TYR A 232 -17.20 21.50 -30.45
N GLN A 233 -17.82 20.45 -29.91
CA GLN A 233 -17.21 19.12 -29.89
C GLN A 233 -17.24 18.54 -31.31
N TYR A 234 -16.08 18.08 -31.79
CA TYR A 234 -15.92 17.42 -33.09
C TYR A 234 -16.23 15.93 -32.98
N VAL A 235 -15.57 15.27 -32.02
CA VAL A 235 -15.78 13.89 -31.56
C VAL A 235 -15.64 13.86 -30.05
#